data_AF-A0A0D2IZK4-F1
#
_entry.id   AF-A0A0D2IZK4-F1
#
_cell.length_a   1.000
_cell.length_b   1.000
_cell.length_c   1.000
_cell.angle_alpha   90.00
_cell.angle_beta   90.00
_cell.angle_gamma   90.00
#
_symmetry.space_group_name_H-M   'P 1'
#
loop_
_entity.id
_entity.type
_entity.pdbx_description
1 polymer ?
#
loop_
_entity_poly.entity_id
_entity_poly.type
_entity_poly.pdbx_seq_one_letter_code
_entity_poly.pdbx_strand_id
1 'polypeptide(L)'
;MGGRGFRADDRPPVRFIDDEELAYVVGRAREVHDFWHVLTGCHTNVFGEIALKALEFVQTGLPMAGLAVAGAQFRLGQEDRRLLWQVYLPWAARTGLRCADLVSIYYEKHFEEDLDELRRRWRITPAPPPPIHLAPSAARG
;
A
#
# COMPACT_ATOMS: atom_id res chain seq x y z
N MET A 1 8.20 -9.51 17.03
CA MET A 1 6.91 -9.11 16.40
C MET A 1 6.31 -7.98 17.23
N GLY A 2 6.06 -6.82 16.61
CA GLY A 2 5.73 -5.56 17.30
C GLY A 2 4.35 -5.52 17.95
N GLY A 3 4.16 -4.59 18.89
CA GLY A 3 3.04 -4.49 19.85
C GLY A 3 1.62 -4.29 19.30
N ARG A 4 1.34 -4.64 18.04
CA ARG A 4 0.02 -4.58 17.39
C ARG A 4 -0.67 -5.94 17.24
N GLY A 5 -0.09 -7.03 17.75
CA GLY A 5 -0.71 -8.37 17.72
C GLY A 5 -0.92 -8.96 16.31
N PHE A 6 -0.28 -8.38 15.29
CA PHE A 6 -0.39 -8.81 13.90
C PHE A 6 0.37 -10.12 13.66
N ARG A 7 -0.30 -11.13 13.08
CA ARG A 7 0.32 -12.35 12.56
C ARG A 7 0.13 -12.40 11.05
N ALA A 8 1.21 -12.63 10.31
CA ALA A 8 1.18 -12.67 8.85
C ALA A 8 0.24 -13.78 8.32
N ASP A 9 0.11 -14.88 9.06
CA ASP A 9 -0.64 -16.08 8.68
C ASP A 9 -2.16 -15.98 8.93
N ASP A 10 -2.66 -14.92 9.58
CA ASP A 10 -4.08 -14.84 9.97
C ASP A 10 -5.02 -14.48 8.78
N ARG A 11 -4.50 -14.39 7.55
CA ARG A 11 -5.29 -14.00 6.39
C ARG A 11 -6.18 -15.18 5.93
N PRO A 12 -7.50 -14.98 5.79
CA PRO A 12 -8.38 -16.04 5.31
C PRO A 12 -8.06 -16.36 3.84
N PRO A 13 -8.17 -17.65 3.45
CA PRO A 13 -7.90 -18.08 2.08
C PRO A 13 -8.81 -17.33 1.09
N VAL A 14 -8.31 -17.14 -0.12
CA VAL A 14 -9.09 -16.57 -1.22
C VAL A 14 -10.25 -17.52 -1.51
N ARG A 15 -11.46 -16.97 -1.64
CA ARG A 15 -12.69 -17.70 -1.94
C ARG A 15 -13.32 -17.11 -3.20
N PHE A 16 -14.19 -17.88 -3.86
CA PHE A 16 -14.95 -17.45 -5.04
C PHE A 16 -14.09 -17.15 -6.27
N ILE A 17 -12.93 -17.79 -6.37
CA ILE A 17 -12.08 -17.84 -7.57
C ILE A 17 -11.82 -19.32 -7.84
N ASP A 18 -12.30 -19.82 -8.98
CA ASP A 18 -12.22 -21.25 -9.31
C ASP A 18 -10.85 -21.63 -9.90
N ASP A 19 -10.15 -20.66 -10.46
CA ASP A 19 -8.81 -20.83 -11.02
C ASP A 19 -7.74 -20.75 -9.90
N GLU A 20 -6.99 -21.83 -9.71
CA GLU A 20 -5.99 -21.96 -8.65
C GLU A 20 -4.84 -20.97 -8.81
N GLU A 21 -4.39 -20.71 -10.04
CA GLU A 21 -3.31 -19.77 -10.32
C GLU A 21 -3.75 -18.33 -10.01
N LEU A 22 -4.96 -17.96 -10.42
CA LEU A 22 -5.53 -16.66 -10.10
C LEU A 22 -5.78 -16.50 -8.60
N ALA A 23 -6.26 -17.54 -7.92
CA ALA A 23 -6.43 -17.54 -6.47
C ALA A 23 -5.09 -17.34 -5.75
N TYR A 24 -4.01 -17.98 -6.25
CA TYR A 24 -2.66 -17.78 -5.77
C TYR A 24 -2.19 -16.33 -5.98
N VAL A 25 -2.35 -15.76 -7.18
CA VAL A 25 -1.94 -14.37 -7.49
C VAL A 25 -2.66 -13.37 -6.59
N VAL A 26 -3.96 -13.55 -6.37
CA VAL A 26 -4.75 -12.69 -5.46
C VAL A 26 -4.31 -12.87 -4.00
N GLY A 27 -4.01 -14.11 -3.59
CA GLY A 27 -3.47 -14.40 -2.26
C GLY A 27 -2.13 -13.69 -2.04
N ARG A 28 -1.21 -13.85 -2.99
CA ARG A 28 0.10 -13.20 -3.02
C ARG A 28 -0.03 -11.68 -2.92
N ALA A 29 -0.87 -11.07 -3.76
CA ALA A 29 -1.10 -9.61 -3.73
C ALA A 29 -1.59 -9.13 -2.35
N ARG A 30 -2.44 -9.90 -1.67
CA ARG A 30 -2.89 -9.59 -0.31
C ARG A 30 -1.74 -9.72 0.70
N GLU A 31 -0.94 -10.77 0.62
CA GLU A 31 0.19 -11.01 1.55
C GLU A 31 1.28 -9.94 1.44
N VAL A 32 1.64 -9.54 0.22
CA VAL A 32 2.75 -8.59 0.02
C VAL A 32 2.38 -7.13 0.24
N HIS A 33 1.09 -6.80 0.33
CA HIS A 33 0.58 -5.44 0.55
C HIS A 33 1.29 -4.72 1.71
N ASP A 34 1.54 -5.42 2.81
CA ASP A 34 2.13 -4.81 4.01
C ASP A 34 3.60 -4.43 3.79
N PHE A 35 4.32 -5.10 2.89
CA PHE A 35 5.65 -4.66 2.47
C PHE A 35 5.59 -3.33 1.73
N TRP A 36 4.51 -3.06 1.00
CA TRP A 36 4.40 -1.84 0.21
C TRP A 36 4.32 -0.61 1.11
N HIS A 37 3.67 -0.71 2.28
CA HIS A 37 3.73 0.35 3.30
C HIS A 37 5.16 0.67 3.72
N VAL A 38 6.02 -0.35 3.91
CA VAL A 38 7.42 -0.18 4.29
C VAL A 38 8.22 0.44 3.13
N LEU A 39 8.08 -0.10 1.94
CA LEU A 39 8.78 0.37 0.74
C LEU A 39 8.44 1.81 0.40
N THR A 40 7.17 2.19 0.47
CA THR A 40 6.75 3.56 0.18
C THR A 40 6.87 4.47 1.38
N GLY A 41 7.03 3.94 2.60
CA GLY A 41 6.86 4.72 3.83
C GLY A 41 5.44 5.25 4.01
N CYS A 42 4.44 4.63 3.37
CA CYS A 42 3.06 5.07 3.48
C CYS A 42 2.50 4.63 4.83
N HIS A 43 1.85 5.55 5.53
CA HIS A 43 1.37 5.31 6.89
C HIS A 43 0.18 4.32 6.91
N THR A 44 0.00 3.57 7.99
CA THR A 44 -1.02 2.52 8.13
C THR A 44 -2.28 3.01 8.84
N ASN A 45 -2.67 4.28 8.64
CA ASN A 45 -3.95 4.81 9.11
C ASN A 45 -4.97 4.76 7.97
N VAL A 46 -6.25 5.06 8.23
CA VAL A 46 -7.31 4.99 7.21
C VAL A 46 -6.96 5.76 5.94
N PHE A 47 -6.38 6.96 6.04
CA PHE A 47 -5.96 7.75 4.89
C PHE A 47 -4.85 7.06 4.09
N GLY A 48 -3.84 6.54 4.78
CA GLY A 48 -2.69 5.91 4.13
C GLY A 48 -3.03 4.57 3.48
N GLU A 49 -3.93 3.79 4.08
CA GLU A 49 -4.52 2.59 3.46
C GLU A 49 -5.21 2.96 2.13
N ILE A 50 -6.01 4.03 2.12
CA ILE A 50 -6.68 4.52 0.90
C ILE A 50 -5.64 4.96 -0.15
N ALA A 51 -4.61 5.68 0.27
CA ALA A 51 -3.56 6.13 -0.63
C ALA A 51 -2.76 4.96 -1.23
N LEU A 52 -2.45 3.93 -0.43
CA LEU A 52 -1.75 2.74 -0.90
C LEU A 52 -2.65 1.88 -1.79
N LYS A 53 -3.96 1.81 -1.53
CA LYS A 53 -4.94 1.17 -2.42
C LYS A 53 -4.98 1.82 -3.81
N ALA A 54 -4.73 3.13 -3.92
CA ALA A 54 -4.60 3.76 -5.22
C ALA A 54 -3.35 3.26 -5.98
N LEU A 55 -2.23 3.04 -5.28
CA LEU A 55 -1.02 2.46 -5.87
C LEU A 55 -1.26 1.00 -6.27
N GLU A 56 -1.93 0.23 -5.41
CA GLU A 56 -2.34 -1.16 -5.69
C GLU A 56 -3.21 -1.25 -6.93
N PHE A 57 -4.18 -0.34 -7.08
CA PHE A 57 -5.02 -0.29 -8.27
C PHE A 57 -4.20 -0.03 -9.54
N VAL A 58 -3.21 0.86 -9.48
CA VAL A 58 -2.32 1.16 -10.62
C VAL A 58 -1.45 -0.05 -10.99
N GLN A 59 -0.99 -0.81 -10.01
CA GLN A 59 -0.13 -1.99 -10.23
C GLN A 59 -0.92 -3.21 -10.71
N THR A 60 -2.09 -3.46 -10.14
CA THR A 60 -2.81 -4.73 -10.30
C THR A 60 -4.07 -4.62 -11.15
N GLY A 61 -4.63 -3.42 -11.32
CA GLY A 61 -5.93 -3.21 -11.96
C GLY A 61 -7.12 -3.79 -11.19
N LEU A 62 -6.93 -4.28 -9.95
CA LEU A 62 -7.98 -4.97 -9.21
C LEU A 62 -9.14 -4.02 -8.85
N PRO A 63 -10.39 -4.32 -9.27
CA PRO A 63 -11.54 -3.44 -9.04
C PRO A 63 -11.78 -3.08 -7.57
N MET A 64 -11.49 -4.01 -6.66
CA MET A 64 -11.64 -3.80 -5.21
C MET A 64 -10.77 -2.65 -4.68
N ALA A 65 -9.55 -2.49 -5.20
CA ALA A 65 -8.66 -1.40 -4.83
C ALA A 65 -9.23 -0.05 -5.31
N GLY A 66 -9.74 0.00 -6.54
CA GLY A 66 -10.43 1.18 -7.08
C GLY A 66 -11.69 1.55 -6.28
N LEU A 67 -12.51 0.57 -5.91
CA LEU A 67 -13.69 0.78 -5.07
C LEU A 67 -13.34 1.30 -3.67
N ALA A 68 -12.23 0.86 -3.08
CA ALA A 68 -11.75 1.40 -1.80
C ALA A 68 -11.42 2.89 -1.90
N VAL A 69 -10.75 3.31 -2.99
CA VAL A 69 -10.43 4.72 -3.25
C VAL A 69 -11.70 5.54 -3.55
N ALA A 70 -12.65 4.98 -4.30
CA ALA A 70 -13.94 5.64 -4.55
C ALA A 70 -14.76 5.79 -3.25
N GLY A 71 -14.75 4.78 -2.39
CA GLY A 71 -15.43 4.79 -1.10
C GLY A 71 -14.80 5.74 -0.07
N ALA A 72 -13.53 6.11 -0.23
CA ALA A 72 -12.82 7.06 0.63
C ALA A 72 -13.55 8.39 0.80
N GLN A 73 -14.30 8.81 -0.23
CA GLN A 73 -15.09 10.03 -0.23
C GLN A 73 -16.07 10.12 0.94
N PHE A 74 -16.57 8.98 1.44
CA PHE A 74 -17.53 8.95 2.54
C PHE A 74 -16.89 8.89 3.92
N ARG A 75 -15.59 8.58 4.00
CA ARG A 75 -14.87 8.40 5.28
C ARG A 75 -13.96 9.56 5.64
N LEU A 76 -13.53 10.35 4.66
CA LEU A 76 -12.55 11.41 4.85
C LEU A 76 -13.21 12.79 4.96
N GLY A 77 -12.63 13.65 5.80
CA GLY A 77 -12.99 15.07 5.88
C GLY A 77 -12.62 15.83 4.60
N GLN A 78 -13.13 17.05 4.44
CA GLN A 78 -12.93 17.83 3.20
C GLN A 78 -11.44 18.11 2.92
N GLU A 79 -10.67 18.45 3.97
CA GLU A 79 -9.23 18.72 3.86
C GLU A 79 -8.45 17.47 3.43
N ASP A 80 -8.73 16.32 4.07
CA ASP A 80 -8.11 15.05 3.73
C ASP A 80 -8.48 14.61 2.31
N ARG A 81 -9.74 14.78 1.88
CA ARG A 81 -10.13 14.48 0.50
C ARG A 81 -9.34 15.32 -0.50
N ARG A 82 -9.18 16.61 -0.23
CA ARG A 82 -8.37 17.49 -1.08
C ARG A 82 -6.91 17.03 -1.13
N LEU A 83 -6.33 16.69 0.01
CA LEU A 83 -4.97 16.16 0.09
C LEU A 83 -4.81 14.85 -0.69
N LEU A 84 -5.76 13.92 -0.54
CA LEU A 84 -5.79 12.67 -1.27
C LEU A 84 -5.76 12.93 -2.78
N TRP A 85 -6.69 13.76 -3.28
CA TRP A 85 -6.83 14.05 -4.71
C TRP A 85 -5.65 14.84 -5.30
N GLN A 86 -5.13 15.84 -4.58
CA GLN A 86 -4.12 16.75 -5.12
C GLN A 86 -2.70 16.24 -4.96
N VAL A 87 -2.45 15.37 -3.98
CA VAL A 87 -1.09 14.97 -3.59
C VAL A 87 -0.91 13.46 -3.69
N TYR A 88 -1.73 12.68 -3.00
CA TYR A 88 -1.50 11.24 -2.86
C TYR A 88 -1.92 10.42 -4.07
N LEU A 89 -3.03 10.74 -4.76
CA LEU A 89 -3.41 10.03 -5.99
C LEU A 89 -2.42 10.27 -7.13
N PRO A 90 -1.96 11.51 -7.40
CA PRO A 90 -0.89 11.75 -8.38
C PRO A 90 0.43 11.06 -7.99
N TRP A 91 0.76 11.02 -6.70
CA TRP A 91 1.92 10.27 -6.22
C TRP A 91 1.77 8.77 -6.49
N ALA A 92 0.65 8.16 -6.09
CA ALA A 92 0.36 6.75 -6.26
C ALA A 92 0.41 6.35 -7.75
N ALA A 93 -0.18 7.17 -8.63
CA ALA A 93 -0.12 6.96 -10.08
C ALA A 93 1.31 7.02 -10.62
N ARG A 94 2.08 8.07 -10.27
CA ARG A 94 3.47 8.20 -10.76
C ARG A 94 4.37 7.08 -10.24
N THR A 95 4.23 6.72 -8.97
CA THR A 95 5.03 5.66 -8.36
C THR A 95 4.64 4.31 -8.94
N GLY A 96 3.35 3.97 -8.94
CA GLY A 96 2.84 2.70 -9.44
C GLY A 96 3.12 2.47 -10.93
N LEU A 97 3.12 3.51 -11.78
CA LEU A 97 3.44 3.36 -13.21
C LEU A 97 4.94 3.20 -13.49
N ARG A 98 5.81 3.59 -12.55
CA ARG A 98 7.27 3.63 -12.76
C ARG A 98 8.03 2.57 -11.99
N CYS A 99 7.46 2.07 -10.89
CA CYS A 99 8.12 1.07 -10.06
C CYS A 99 8.20 -0.29 -10.76
N ALA A 100 9.00 -1.18 -10.20
CA ALA A 100 8.93 -2.59 -10.57
C ALA A 100 7.53 -3.16 -10.29
N ASP A 101 7.21 -4.29 -10.91
CA ASP A 101 6.01 -5.06 -10.55
C ASP A 101 6.16 -5.57 -9.12
N LEU A 102 5.43 -4.95 -8.20
CA LEU A 102 5.56 -5.17 -6.77
C LEU A 102 4.99 -6.52 -6.33
N VAL A 103 4.08 -7.13 -7.09
CA VAL A 103 3.53 -8.46 -6.75
C VAL A 103 4.57 -9.55 -7.01
N SER A 104 5.40 -9.35 -8.04
CA SER A 104 6.40 -10.31 -8.52
C SER A 104 7.74 -10.29 -7.77
N ILE A 105 7.88 -9.47 -6.72
CA ILE A 105 9.13 -9.37 -5.95
C ILE A 105 9.22 -10.51 -4.90
N TYR A 106 10.39 -11.14 -4.81
CA TYR A 106 10.75 -12.11 -3.77
C TYR A 106 11.28 -11.40 -2.52
N TYR A 107 10.39 -10.73 -1.78
CA TYR A 107 10.73 -9.89 -0.62
C TYR A 107 11.60 -10.59 0.42
N GLU A 108 11.38 -11.87 0.64
CA GLU A 108 12.11 -12.71 1.59
C GLU A 108 13.62 -12.79 1.32
N LYS A 109 14.07 -12.49 0.09
CA LYS A 109 15.50 -12.46 -0.28
C LYS A 109 16.19 -11.14 0.03
N HIS A 110 15.44 -10.13 0.47
CA HIS A 110 15.90 -8.74 0.56
C HIS A 110 15.81 -8.15 1.97
N PHE A 111 15.55 -8.97 2.99
CA PHE A 111 15.35 -8.48 4.37
C PHE A 111 16.58 -7.87 5.02
N GLU A 112 17.77 -8.24 4.57
CA GLU A 112 19.05 -7.72 5.08
C GLU A 112 19.57 -6.52 4.26
N GLU A 113 18.92 -6.20 3.14
CA GLU A 113 19.33 -5.12 2.25
C GLU A 113 18.82 -3.76 2.72
N ASP A 114 19.56 -2.71 2.37
CA ASP A 114 19.18 -1.33 2.70
C ASP A 114 17.88 -0.91 1.98
N LEU A 115 16.96 -0.34 2.75
CA LEU A 115 15.64 0.02 2.24
C LEU A 115 15.71 1.11 1.16
N ASP A 116 16.64 2.07 1.27
CA ASP A 116 16.79 3.13 0.28
C ASP A 116 17.46 2.62 -1.00
N GLU A 117 18.36 1.65 -0.90
CA GLU A 117 18.86 0.89 -2.06
C GLU A 117 17.75 0.15 -2.79
N LEU A 118 16.89 -0.56 -2.07
CA LEU A 118 15.73 -1.26 -2.66
C LEU A 118 14.76 -0.29 -3.33
N ARG A 119 14.47 0.85 -2.70
CA ARG A 119 13.64 1.92 -3.29
C ARG A 119 14.23 2.44 -4.60
N ARG A 120 15.53 2.69 -4.65
CA ARG A 120 16.22 3.11 -5.89
C ARG A 120 16.15 2.02 -6.96
N ARG A 121 16.45 0.78 -6.59
CA ARG A 121 16.46 -0.39 -7.48
C ARG A 121 15.09 -0.61 -8.14
N TRP A 122 14.03 -0.54 -7.35
CA TRP A 122 12.66 -0.76 -7.81
C TRP A 122 11.92 0.53 -8.20
N ARG A 123 12.63 1.66 -8.27
CA ARG A 123 12.10 2.98 -8.69
C ARG A 123 10.87 3.42 -7.87
N ILE A 124 10.87 3.07 -6.59
CA ILE A 124 9.81 3.43 -5.66
C ILE A 124 10.09 4.83 -5.13
N THR A 125 9.14 5.74 -5.37
CA THR A 125 9.19 7.08 -4.79
C THR A 125 8.45 7.06 -3.45
N PRO A 126 9.09 7.43 -2.33
CA PRO A 126 8.43 7.47 -1.03
C PRO A 126 7.18 8.35 -1.02
N ALA A 127 6.22 7.99 -0.18
CA ALA A 127 5.02 8.78 0.04
C ALA A 127 5.38 10.14 0.66
N PRO A 128 4.63 11.20 0.32
CA PRO A 128 4.75 12.48 1.00
C PRO A 128 4.56 12.32 2.52
N PRO A 129 5.24 13.13 3.34
CA PRO A 129 5.05 13.08 4.78
C PRO A 129 3.58 13.37 5.15
N PRO A 130 3.00 12.65 6.13
CA PRO A 130 1.64 12.94 6.56
C PRO A 130 1.59 14.30 7.24
N PRO A 131 0.50 15.08 7.05
CA PRO A 131 0.20 16.22 7.91
C PRO A 131 0.18 15.83 9.39
N ILE A 132 0.47 16.78 10.28
CA ILE A 132 0.57 16.54 11.73
C ILE A 132 -0.70 15.88 12.29
N HIS A 133 -1.89 16.25 11.80
CA HIS A 133 -3.15 15.68 12.28
C HIS A 133 -3.34 14.20 11.86
N LEU A 134 -2.68 13.76 10.79
CA LEU A 134 -2.66 12.37 10.31
C LEU A 134 -1.41 11.59 10.75
N ALA A 135 -0.42 12.26 11.33
CA ALA A 135 0.81 11.62 11.80
C ALA A 135 0.51 10.64 12.96
N PRO A 136 1.21 9.49 13.03
CA PRO A 136 1.12 8.57 14.16
C PRO A 136 1.40 9.30 15.48
N SER A 137 0.75 8.89 16.58
CA SER A 137 0.87 9.54 17.90
C SER A 137 2.32 9.71 18.40
N ALA A 138 3.24 8.87 17.95
CA ALA A 138 4.66 8.93 18.29
C ALA A 138 5.44 10.08 17.62
N ALA A 139 4.86 10.76 16.62
CA ALA A 139 5.49 11.87 15.90
C ALA A 139 4.94 13.26 16.32
N ARG A 140 4.15 13.33 17.41
CA ARG A 140 3.54 14.57 17.95
C ARG A 140 4.24 15.06 19.21
N GLY A 141 5.55 14.85 19.33
CA GLY A 141 6.39 15.25 20.46
C GLY A 141 7.51 16.17 20.03
#